data_AF-A0A6C0K1M2-F1
#
_entry.id   AF-A0A6C0K1M2-F1
#
_cell.length_a   1.000
_cell.length_b   1.000
_cell.length_c   1.000
_cell.angle_alpha   90.00
_cell.angle_beta   90.00
_cell.angle_gamma   90.00
#
_symmetry.space_group_name_H-M   'P 1'
#
loop_
_entity.id
_entity.type
_entity.pdbx_description
1 polymer ?
#
loop_
_entity_poly.entity_id
_entity_poly.type
_entity_poly.pdbx_seq_one_letter_code
_entity_poly.pdbx_strand_id
1 'polypeptide(L)'
;MYTLLLILIVLLYVLVLAFFLFMGFKFKFLVPTPIQRGHEIFEYEFNSLCTSTTLDAKQLSQNCDPHTWNGSQFTRLEWLSNPNGNHYFCHYYIQGNTFVYNKMAYLPQNYWITIYDTDKNTTVGSARYSTCWKESLKNDYSKAGVKNTMTRVSAASGLLANYEGANVFIDFTNKKRKIYLYHEDFLPPGIQGPVVKEKEED
;
A
#
# COMPACT_ATOMS: atom_id res chain seq x y z
N MET A 1 -58.52 35.34 11.40
CA MET A 1 -57.16 35.81 11.77
C MET A 1 -56.37 34.74 12.51
N TYR A 2 -56.91 34.11 13.57
CA TYR A 2 -56.23 33.05 14.32
C TYR A 2 -55.84 31.80 13.51
N THR A 3 -56.68 31.40 12.55
CA THR A 3 -56.41 30.23 11.68
C THR A 3 -55.18 30.44 10.80
N LEU A 4 -55.00 31.66 10.28
CA LEU A 4 -53.86 32.01 9.42
C LEU A 4 -52.56 32.06 10.24
N LEU A 5 -52.64 32.60 11.46
CA LEU A 5 -51.53 32.62 12.42
C LEU A 5 -51.08 31.19 12.79
N LEU A 6 -52.04 30.29 13.04
CA LEU A 6 -51.76 28.90 13.40
C LEU A 6 -51.05 28.15 12.27
N ILE A 7 -51.50 28.34 11.02
CA ILE A 7 -50.84 27.76 9.84
C ILE A 7 -49.40 28.25 9.73
N LEU A 8 -49.15 29.55 9.95
CA LEU A 8 -47.82 30.15 9.88
C LEU A 8 -46.86 29.57 10.93
N ILE A 9 -47.35 29.34 12.15
CA ILE A 9 -46.56 28.73 13.24
C ILE A 9 -46.17 27.29 12.91
N VAL A 10 -47.12 26.50 12.39
CA VAL A 10 -46.86 25.10 12.00
C VAL A 10 -45.82 25.05 10.88
N LEU A 11 -45.92 25.93 9.89
CA LEU A 11 -45.01 25.98 8.74
C LEU A 11 -43.58 26.38 9.17
N LEU A 12 -43.47 27.33 10.11
CA LEU A 12 -42.19 27.71 10.71
C LEU A 12 -41.55 26.53 11.45
N TYR A 13 -42.34 25.78 12.21
CA TYR A 13 -41.85 24.62 12.96
C TYR A 13 -41.30 23.52 12.03
N VAL A 14 -42.00 23.24 10.92
CA VAL A 14 -41.54 22.28 9.90
C VAL A 14 -40.23 22.74 9.26
N LEU A 15 -40.09 24.04 8.94
CA LEU A 15 -38.87 24.61 8.38
C LEU A 15 -37.68 24.49 9.35
N VAL A 16 -37.88 24.82 10.62
CA VAL A 16 -36.86 24.69 11.66
C VAL A 16 -36.42 23.23 11.80
N LEU A 17 -37.38 22.29 11.82
CA LEU A 17 -37.09 20.86 11.94
C LEU A 17 -36.33 20.32 10.71
N ALA A 18 -36.72 20.74 9.50
CA ALA A 18 -36.01 20.41 8.27
C ALA A 18 -34.59 20.98 8.25
N PHE A 19 -34.39 22.21 8.76
CA PHE A 19 -33.07 22.81 8.90
C PHE A 19 -32.18 22.03 9.88
N PHE A 20 -32.70 21.62 11.04
CA PHE A 20 -31.95 20.79 11.98
C PHE A 20 -31.62 19.40 11.42
N LEU A 21 -32.53 18.78 10.67
CA LEU A 21 -32.25 17.52 9.98
C LEU A 21 -31.19 17.68 8.89
N PHE A 22 -31.25 18.78 8.12
CA PHE A 22 -30.27 19.09 7.08
C PHE A 22 -28.88 19.38 7.66
N MET A 23 -28.81 20.16 8.75
CA MET A 23 -27.56 20.43 9.47
C MET A 23 -27.02 19.16 10.13
N GLY A 24 -27.88 18.34 10.75
CA GLY A 24 -27.51 17.04 11.32
C GLY A 24 -26.99 16.05 10.27
N PHE A 25 -27.49 16.11 9.03
CA PHE A 25 -26.98 15.32 7.91
C PHE A 25 -25.64 15.83 7.38
N LYS A 26 -25.42 17.16 7.37
CA LYS A 26 -24.15 17.74 6.88
C LYS A 26 -22.96 17.54 7.82
N PHE A 27 -23.19 17.34 9.12
CA PHE A 27 -22.10 17.12 10.09
C PHE A 27 -21.61 15.67 10.20
N LYS A 28 -22.24 14.70 9.54
CA LYS A 28 -21.74 13.31 9.51
C LYS A 28 -20.74 13.01 8.38
N PHE A 29 -20.47 13.97 7.48
CA PHE A 29 -19.62 13.73 6.30
C PHE A 29 -18.22 14.37 6.36
N LEU A 30 -17.84 15.00 7.48
CA LEU A 30 -16.53 15.66 7.63
C LEU A 30 -15.90 15.36 9.00
N VAL A 31 -16.08 14.14 9.51
CA VAL A 31 -15.09 13.62 10.45
C VAL A 31 -14.05 12.94 9.57
N PRO A 32 -12.86 13.55 9.31
CA PRO A 32 -11.75 12.75 8.85
C PRO A 32 -11.59 11.67 9.93
N THR A 33 -11.87 10.42 9.57
CA THR A 33 -11.55 9.29 10.44
C THR A 33 -10.13 9.54 10.93
N PRO A 34 -9.90 9.63 12.25
CA PRO A 34 -8.55 9.85 12.73
C PRO A 34 -7.71 8.76 12.09
N ILE A 35 -6.71 9.16 11.30
CA ILE A 35 -5.73 8.26 10.73
C ILE A 35 -5.24 7.45 11.92
N GLN A 36 -5.66 6.18 12.02
CA GLN A 36 -5.14 5.29 13.03
C GLN A 36 -3.64 5.24 12.74
N ARG A 37 -2.86 5.93 13.58
CA ARG A 37 -1.41 6.05 13.50
C ARG A 37 -0.83 4.70 13.89
N GLY A 38 -0.96 3.72 12.99
CA GLY A 38 -0.55 2.34 13.18
C GLY A 38 0.53 1.95 12.19
N HIS A 39 1.28 0.91 12.52
CA HIS A 39 2.19 0.26 11.59
C HIS A 39 1.65 -1.14 11.28
N GLU A 40 1.68 -1.53 10.01
CA GLU A 40 1.39 -2.90 9.60
C GLU A 40 2.69 -3.62 9.27
N ILE A 41 2.80 -4.87 9.73
CA ILE A 41 3.94 -5.73 9.42
C ILE A 41 3.47 -6.95 8.66
N PHE A 42 3.99 -7.10 7.45
CA PHE A 42 3.81 -8.29 6.62
C PHE A 42 5.12 -9.04 6.48
N GLU A 43 5.07 -10.36 6.55
CA GLU A 43 6.25 -11.22 6.43
C GLU A 43 6.08 -12.31 5.38
N TYR A 44 7.16 -12.67 4.71
CA TYR A 44 7.21 -13.83 3.82
C TYR A 44 8.61 -14.44 3.79
N GLU A 45 8.69 -15.73 3.46
CA GLU A 45 9.97 -16.36 3.18
C GLU A 45 10.37 -16.11 1.73
N PHE A 46 11.61 -15.69 1.49
CA PHE A 46 12.09 -15.48 0.12
C PHE A 46 11.91 -16.72 -0.78
N ASN A 47 12.10 -17.91 -0.21
CA ASN A 47 11.95 -19.18 -0.92
C ASN A 47 10.48 -19.56 -1.20
N SER A 48 9.50 -18.88 -0.59
CA SER A 48 8.07 -19.11 -0.86
C SER A 48 7.54 -18.29 -2.03
N LEU A 49 8.40 -17.50 -2.70
CA LEU A 49 8.03 -16.80 -3.93
C LEU A 49 7.76 -17.80 -5.05
N CYS A 50 6.52 -17.85 -5.49
CA CYS A 50 6.12 -18.56 -6.69
C CYS A 50 6.32 -17.64 -7.89
N THR A 51 6.99 -18.14 -8.93
CA THR A 51 7.01 -17.46 -10.23
C THR A 51 5.65 -17.71 -10.89
N SER A 52 4.85 -16.68 -11.12
CA SER A 52 3.70 -16.84 -12.03
C SER A 52 4.21 -16.76 -13.46
N THR A 53 3.79 -17.72 -14.29
CA THR A 53 3.91 -17.65 -15.73
C THR A 53 2.83 -16.73 -16.28
N THR A 54 3.02 -15.42 -16.20
CA THR A 54 2.31 -14.51 -17.11
C THR A 54 3.08 -14.41 -18.42
N LEU A 55 2.65 -15.15 -19.44
CA LEU A 55 2.88 -14.85 -20.86
C LEU A 55 1.48 -14.76 -21.50
N ASP A 56 1.11 -13.68 -22.18
CA ASP A 56 1.57 -13.40 -23.54
C ASP A 56 1.62 -11.88 -23.78
N ALA A 57 2.83 -11.31 -23.90
CA ALA A 57 2.94 -10.18 -24.80
C ALA A 57 2.94 -10.83 -26.18
N LYS A 58 1.81 -10.82 -26.91
CA LYS A 58 1.79 -11.15 -28.36
C LYS A 58 2.88 -10.38 -29.15
N GLN A 59 3.45 -9.37 -28.49
CA GLN A 59 4.46 -8.36 -28.77
C GLN A 59 5.86 -8.63 -28.17
N LEU A 60 6.18 -9.83 -27.68
CA LEU A 60 7.59 -10.28 -27.66
C LEU A 60 8.10 -10.54 -29.10
N SER A 61 7.20 -10.49 -30.09
CA SER A 61 7.29 -11.18 -31.39
C SER A 61 7.91 -10.42 -32.56
N GLN A 62 8.25 -9.13 -32.45
CA GLN A 62 8.73 -8.36 -33.62
C GLN A 62 10.19 -7.93 -33.59
N ASN A 63 10.87 -7.91 -32.44
CA ASN A 63 12.30 -7.61 -32.34
C ASN A 63 12.90 -8.40 -31.16
N CYS A 64 13.25 -9.65 -31.43
CA CYS A 64 13.89 -10.54 -30.46
C CYS A 64 15.40 -10.25 -30.38
N ASP A 65 15.84 -9.49 -29.38
CA ASP A 65 17.19 -9.61 -28.77
C ASP A 65 17.33 -8.78 -27.47
N PRO A 66 18.12 -9.17 -26.45
CA PRO A 66 18.35 -10.49 -25.86
C PRO A 66 18.04 -10.55 -24.33
N HIS A 67 17.54 -11.70 -23.88
CA HIS A 67 17.77 -12.29 -22.54
C HIS A 67 16.97 -11.77 -21.33
N THR A 68 15.67 -12.09 -21.42
CA THR A 68 14.85 -12.84 -20.43
C THR A 68 14.44 -12.14 -19.13
N TRP A 69 13.14 -11.83 -19.13
CA TRP A 69 12.28 -11.33 -18.08
C TRP A 69 12.17 -12.31 -16.91
N ASN A 70 12.28 -11.83 -15.67
CA ASN A 70 11.89 -12.58 -14.48
C ASN A 70 10.52 -12.06 -14.03
N GLY A 71 9.55 -12.98 -14.02
CA GLY A 71 8.12 -12.72 -14.12
C GLY A 71 7.48 -12.03 -12.91
N SER A 72 6.16 -11.89 -13.03
CA SER A 72 5.26 -11.56 -11.93
C SER A 72 5.40 -12.65 -10.85
N GLN A 73 6.12 -12.36 -9.76
CA GLN A 73 6.24 -13.28 -8.63
C GLN A 73 5.09 -13.01 -7.66
N PHE A 74 4.63 -14.04 -6.96
CA PHE A 74 3.68 -13.87 -5.88
C PHE A 74 3.97 -14.81 -4.72
N THR A 75 3.53 -14.44 -3.54
CA THR A 75 3.55 -15.32 -2.37
C THR A 75 2.47 -14.94 -1.38
N ARG A 76 2.18 -15.85 -0.45
CA ARG A 76 1.32 -15.55 0.68
C ARG A 76 2.12 -14.78 1.73
N LEU A 77 1.52 -13.72 2.26
CA LEU A 77 2.06 -12.97 3.39
C LEU A 77 1.43 -13.44 4.70
N GLU A 78 2.24 -13.43 5.74
CA GLU A 78 1.80 -13.42 7.13
C GLU A 78 1.56 -11.97 7.55
N TRP A 79 0.36 -11.65 8.03
CA TRP A 79 0.02 -10.31 8.52
C TRP A 79 0.04 -10.32 10.06
N LEU A 80 1.09 -9.77 10.65
CA LEU A 80 1.35 -9.91 12.10
C LEU A 80 0.42 -9.08 12.97
N SER A 81 0.00 -7.92 12.48
CA SER A 81 -0.88 -6.97 13.14
C SER A 81 -2.35 -7.15 12.75
N ASN A 82 -2.70 -8.33 12.22
CA ASN A 82 -4.03 -8.63 11.70
C ASN A 82 -5.12 -8.44 12.78
N PRO A 83 -6.05 -7.47 12.59
CA PRO A 83 -7.05 -7.11 13.60
C PRO A 83 -8.14 -8.19 13.79
N ASN A 84 -8.35 -9.07 12.80
CA ASN A 84 -9.42 -10.07 12.81
C ASN A 84 -8.91 -11.52 12.68
N GLY A 85 -7.62 -11.78 12.94
CA GLY A 85 -7.07 -13.14 12.98
C GLY A 85 -7.22 -13.93 11.66
N ASN A 86 -7.49 -15.23 11.73
CA ASN A 86 -7.35 -16.17 10.60
C ASN A 86 -8.34 -15.97 9.42
N HIS A 87 -9.25 -15.00 9.49
CA HIS A 87 -10.24 -14.71 8.44
C HIS A 87 -9.68 -13.96 7.22
N TYR A 88 -8.45 -13.45 7.33
CA TYR A 88 -7.76 -12.79 6.22
C TYR A 88 -6.57 -13.60 5.73
N PHE A 89 -6.45 -13.70 4.41
CA PHE A 89 -5.18 -14.04 3.78
C PHE A 89 -4.66 -12.87 2.96
N CYS A 90 -3.34 -12.72 2.96
CA CYS A 90 -2.66 -11.65 2.26
C CYS A 90 -1.79 -12.23 1.15
N HIS A 91 -1.81 -11.61 -0.03
CA HIS A 91 -0.88 -11.92 -1.11
C HIS A 91 0.05 -10.75 -1.37
N TYR A 92 1.29 -11.09 -1.67
CA TYR A 92 2.29 -10.17 -2.20
C TYR A 92 2.51 -10.46 -3.68
N TYR A 93 2.45 -9.44 -4.52
CA TYR A 93 2.77 -9.53 -5.94
C TYR A 93 3.95 -8.62 -6.24
N ILE A 94 4.88 -9.11 -7.07
CA ILE A 94 6.10 -8.42 -7.48
C ILE A 94 6.18 -8.47 -8.99
N GLN A 95 6.16 -7.32 -9.66
CA GLN A 95 6.38 -7.22 -11.10
C GLN A 95 7.68 -6.47 -11.37
N GLY A 96 8.65 -7.16 -11.94
CA GLY A 96 9.93 -6.58 -12.34
C GLY A 96 9.91 -6.02 -13.76
N ASN A 97 10.53 -4.86 -13.94
CA ASN A 97 10.93 -4.31 -15.23
C ASN A 97 12.46 -4.20 -15.22
N THR A 98 13.16 -4.78 -16.21
CA THR A 98 14.62 -4.67 -16.30
C THR A 98 15.01 -3.76 -17.47
N PHE A 99 15.90 -2.81 -17.24
CA PHE A 99 16.59 -2.09 -18.33
C PHE A 99 18.11 -2.18 -18.13
N VAL A 100 18.83 -2.56 -19.19
CA VAL A 100 20.29 -2.71 -19.17
C VAL A 100 20.91 -1.95 -20.33
N TYR A 101 21.87 -1.08 -20.04
CA TYR A 101 23.05 -0.92 -20.89
C TYR A 101 24.31 -0.75 -20.01
N ASN A 102 25.29 -1.63 -20.25
CA ASN A 102 26.64 -1.68 -19.67
C ASN A 102 26.77 -1.73 -18.13
N LYS A 103 26.80 -2.99 -17.63
CA LYS A 103 27.27 -3.48 -16.31
C LYS A 103 26.49 -3.06 -15.05
N MET A 104 25.72 -1.97 -15.07
CA MET A 104 24.83 -1.57 -13.99
C MET A 104 23.39 -1.54 -14.50
N ALA A 105 22.48 -2.23 -13.80
CA ALA A 105 21.07 -2.22 -14.11
C ALA A 105 20.29 -1.45 -13.05
N TYR A 106 19.31 -0.68 -13.49
CA TYR A 106 18.24 -0.24 -12.63
C TYR A 106 17.12 -1.27 -12.72
N LEU A 107 16.65 -1.73 -11.57
CA LEU A 107 15.59 -2.73 -11.46
C LEU A 107 14.35 -2.07 -10.85
N PRO A 108 13.54 -1.36 -11.66
CA PRO A 108 12.22 -0.94 -11.22
C PRO A 108 11.35 -2.16 -10.93
N GLN A 109 10.81 -2.22 -9.72
CA GLN A 109 9.84 -3.23 -9.32
C GLN A 109 8.56 -2.56 -8.83
N ASN A 110 7.43 -3.07 -9.30
CA ASN A 110 6.11 -2.70 -8.81
C ASN A 110 5.61 -3.79 -7.88
N TYR A 111 4.94 -3.37 -6.82
CA TYR A 111 4.51 -4.24 -5.74
C TYR A 111 3.06 -3.99 -5.36
N TRP A 112 2.40 -5.07 -4.97
CA TRP A 112 1.03 -5.04 -4.48
C TRP A 112 0.87 -5.96 -3.28
N ILE A 113 0.24 -5.46 -2.23
CA ILE A 113 -0.30 -6.26 -1.15
C ILE A 113 -1.81 -6.29 -1.34
N THR A 114 -2.41 -7.48 -1.36
CA THR A 114 -3.87 -7.63 -1.37
C THR A 114 -4.32 -8.44 -0.16
N ILE A 115 -5.43 -8.01 0.44
CA ILE A 115 -6.07 -8.69 1.57
C ILE A 115 -7.39 -9.26 1.11
N TYR A 116 -7.59 -10.54 1.36
CA TYR A 116 -8.79 -11.27 1.01
C TYR A 116 -9.49 -11.77 2.26
N ASP A 117 -10.80 -11.59 2.30
CA ASP A 117 -11.71 -12.08 3.34
C ASP A 117 -12.23 -13.46 2.93
N THR A 118 -11.85 -14.50 3.68
CA THR A 118 -12.23 -15.89 3.37
C THR A 118 -13.72 -16.12 3.46
N ASP A 119 -14.40 -15.42 4.37
CA ASP A 119 -15.81 -15.65 4.65
C ASP A 119 -16.68 -14.96 3.59
N LYS A 120 -16.25 -13.79 3.13
CA LYS A 120 -16.93 -13.04 2.06
C LYS A 120 -16.46 -13.42 0.66
N ASN A 121 -15.43 -14.25 0.54
CA ASN A 121 -14.85 -14.69 -0.72
C ASN A 121 -14.51 -13.51 -1.66
N THR A 122 -13.93 -12.43 -1.11
CA THR A 122 -13.65 -11.19 -1.85
C THR A 122 -12.41 -10.43 -1.35
N THR A 123 -11.83 -9.60 -2.21
CA THR A 123 -10.77 -8.66 -1.84
C THR A 123 -11.35 -7.52 -1.02
N VAL A 124 -10.79 -7.29 0.16
CA VAL A 124 -11.25 -6.27 1.12
C VAL A 124 -10.21 -5.18 1.37
N GLY A 125 -9.01 -5.29 0.81
CA GLY A 125 -8.01 -4.23 0.88
C GLY A 125 -6.87 -4.45 -0.11
N SER A 126 -6.25 -3.36 -0.54
CA SER A 126 -5.06 -3.42 -1.38
C SER A 126 -4.16 -2.21 -1.15
N ALA A 127 -2.85 -2.39 -1.24
CA ALA A 127 -1.87 -1.31 -1.26
C ALA A 127 -0.86 -1.54 -2.39
N ARG A 128 -0.50 -0.48 -3.10
CA ARG A 128 0.43 -0.49 -4.24
C ARG A 128 1.61 0.42 -3.96
N TYR A 129 2.79 -0.01 -4.35
CA TYR A 129 4.00 0.80 -4.26
C TYR A 129 5.03 0.32 -5.26
N SER A 130 6.05 1.13 -5.51
CA SER A 130 7.13 0.79 -6.44
C SER A 130 8.47 1.13 -5.82
N THR A 131 9.50 0.38 -6.17
CA THR A 131 10.86 0.70 -5.80
C THR A 131 11.75 0.67 -7.04
N CYS A 132 12.89 1.34 -6.94
CA CYS A 132 13.93 1.30 -7.96
C CYS A 132 15.25 1.27 -7.23
N TRP A 133 16.10 0.31 -7.58
CA TRP A 133 17.46 0.26 -7.08
C TRP A 133 18.44 -0.02 -8.20
N LYS A 134 19.69 0.36 -7.94
CA LYS A 134 20.81 0.15 -8.83
C LYS A 134 21.58 -1.08 -8.38
N GLU A 135 21.73 -2.05 -9.27
CA GLU A 135 22.43 -3.29 -8.98
C GLU A 135 23.54 -3.56 -10.00
N SER A 136 24.70 -4.02 -9.51
CA SER A 136 25.77 -4.53 -10.36
C SER A 136 25.49 -6.00 -10.65
N LEU A 137 25.04 -6.30 -11.86
CA LEU A 137 24.73 -7.66 -12.30
C LEU A 137 26.03 -8.45 -12.49
N LYS A 138 26.54 -9.05 -11.40
CA LYS A 138 27.70 -9.95 -11.46
C LYS A 138 27.35 -11.43 -11.32
N ASN A 139 26.19 -11.80 -10.75
CA ASN A 139 25.65 -13.18 -10.69
C ASN A 139 24.17 -13.17 -10.25
N ASP A 140 23.37 -14.12 -10.77
CA ASP A 140 21.98 -14.48 -10.45
C ASP A 140 20.94 -13.35 -10.22
N TYR A 141 20.06 -13.17 -11.22
CA TYR A 141 18.95 -12.19 -11.28
C TYR A 141 17.85 -12.34 -10.23
N SER A 142 17.92 -13.33 -9.34
CA SER A 142 16.83 -13.65 -8.41
C SER A 142 16.99 -13.04 -7.02
N LYS A 143 18.17 -12.52 -6.68
CA LYS A 143 18.46 -11.97 -5.34
C LYS A 143 18.71 -10.48 -5.48
N ALA A 144 17.77 -9.65 -5.03
CA ALA A 144 18.03 -8.23 -4.88
C ALA A 144 19.28 -8.05 -3.98
N GLY A 145 20.35 -7.47 -4.52
CA GLY A 145 21.56 -7.12 -3.77
C GLY A 145 21.36 -5.97 -2.76
N VAL A 146 20.14 -5.43 -2.69
CA VAL A 146 19.75 -4.37 -1.76
C VAL A 146 19.36 -4.98 -0.42
N LYS A 147 19.97 -4.48 0.66
CA LYS A 147 19.64 -4.92 2.03
C LYS A 147 18.30 -4.40 2.51
N ASN A 148 17.97 -3.15 2.17
CA ASN A 148 16.83 -2.41 2.70
C ASN A 148 16.32 -1.42 1.66
N THR A 149 15.00 -1.22 1.54
CA THR A 149 14.41 -0.24 0.62
C THR A 149 13.30 0.55 1.29
N MET A 150 13.21 1.84 0.95
CA MET A 150 12.13 2.71 1.41
C MET A 150 11.43 3.36 0.21
N THR A 151 10.10 3.43 0.26
CA THR A 151 9.26 4.08 -0.76
C THR A 151 7.95 4.56 -0.11
N ARG A 152 6.98 4.99 -0.93
CA ARG A 152 5.64 5.36 -0.48
C ARG A 152 4.56 4.54 -1.18
N VAL A 153 3.45 4.36 -0.48
CA VAL A 153 2.23 3.76 -1.04
C VAL A 153 1.63 4.73 -2.05
N SER A 154 1.57 4.31 -3.31
CA SER A 154 1.06 5.12 -4.42
C SER A 154 -0.45 5.04 -4.59
N ALA A 155 -1.08 3.97 -4.09
CA ALA A 155 -2.53 3.81 -4.08
C ALA A 155 -2.92 2.76 -3.02
N ALA A 156 -4.00 3.01 -2.29
CA ALA A 156 -4.55 2.03 -1.36
C ALA A 156 -6.09 2.00 -1.36
N SER A 157 -6.67 0.91 -0.86
CA SER A 157 -8.12 0.75 -0.79
C SER A 157 -8.55 -0.19 0.34
N GLY A 158 -9.83 -0.10 0.71
CA GLY A 158 -10.46 -0.97 1.71
C GLY A 158 -9.77 -0.90 3.06
N LEU A 159 -9.41 -2.05 3.63
CA LEU A 159 -8.70 -2.16 4.91
C LEU A 159 -7.34 -1.45 4.94
N LEU A 160 -6.75 -1.15 3.77
CA LEU A 160 -5.47 -0.45 3.67
C LEU A 160 -5.62 1.01 3.25
N ALA A 161 -6.84 1.55 3.10
CA ALA A 161 -7.08 2.88 2.54
C ALA A 161 -6.39 4.01 3.32
N ASN A 162 -6.27 3.88 4.64
CA ASN A 162 -5.57 4.85 5.48
C ASN A 162 -4.06 4.91 5.20
N TYR A 163 -3.48 3.89 4.55
CA TYR A 163 -2.06 3.84 4.20
C TYR A 163 -1.74 4.46 2.84
N GLU A 164 -2.71 5.05 2.13
CA GLU A 164 -2.39 5.81 0.91
C GLU A 164 -1.44 6.97 1.23
N GLY A 165 -0.31 7.07 0.50
CA GLY A 165 0.75 8.04 0.78
C GLY A 165 1.65 7.71 1.98
N ALA A 166 1.37 6.63 2.73
CA ALA A 166 2.22 6.19 3.84
C ALA A 166 3.59 5.70 3.37
N ASN A 167 4.55 5.64 4.28
CA ASN A 167 5.87 5.10 4.02
C ASN A 167 5.83 3.57 4.00
N VAL A 168 6.62 3.00 3.10
CA VAL A 168 6.87 1.56 3.00
C VAL A 168 8.34 1.34 3.25
N PHE A 169 8.67 0.48 4.21
CA PHE A 169 10.02 -0.03 4.39
C PHE A 169 10.05 -1.53 4.15
N ILE A 170 11.06 -2.01 3.42
CA ILE A 170 11.23 -3.41 3.09
C ILE A 170 12.60 -3.86 3.57
N ASP A 171 12.64 -4.82 4.48
CA ASP A 171 13.85 -5.48 4.96
C ASP A 171 14.13 -6.73 4.12
N PHE A 172 15.22 -6.67 3.36
CA PHE A 172 15.75 -7.72 2.50
C PHE A 172 17.00 -8.40 3.09
N THR A 173 17.33 -8.14 4.35
CA THR A 173 18.58 -8.63 4.95
C THR A 173 18.52 -10.15 5.21
N ASN A 174 17.36 -10.67 5.59
CA ASN A 174 17.19 -12.05 6.04
C ASN A 174 16.38 -12.91 5.07
N LYS A 175 16.35 -14.23 5.27
CA LYS A 175 15.49 -15.14 4.49
C LYS A 175 14.00 -14.82 4.71
N LYS A 176 13.60 -14.51 5.95
CA LYS A 176 12.30 -13.95 6.27
C LYS A 176 12.34 -12.45 5.99
N ARG A 177 11.63 -12.04 4.94
CA ARG A 177 11.52 -10.66 4.48
C ARG A 177 10.38 -9.98 5.23
N LYS A 178 10.53 -8.70 5.53
CA LYS A 178 9.53 -7.92 6.26
C LYS A 178 9.17 -6.66 5.48
N ILE A 179 7.88 -6.38 5.39
CA ILE A 179 7.34 -5.16 4.79
C ILE A 179 6.60 -4.41 5.88
N TYR A 180 6.96 -3.14 6.06
CA TYR A 180 6.39 -2.25 7.05
C TYR A 180 5.63 -1.15 6.32
N LEU A 181 4.33 -0.99 6.62
CA LEU A 181 3.54 0.17 6.20
C LEU A 181 3.33 1.08 7.41
N TYR A 182 3.70 2.35 7.32
CA TYR A 182 3.63 3.26 8.46
C TYR A 182 3.57 4.74 8.05
N HIS A 183 3.02 5.58 8.92
CA HIS A 183 3.03 7.04 8.77
C HIS A 183 4.29 7.65 9.40
N GLU A 184 4.70 8.85 8.96
CA GLU A 184 6.01 9.50 9.23
C GLU A 184 6.48 9.53 10.70
N ASP A 185 5.56 9.42 11.66
CA ASP A 185 5.86 9.41 13.10
C ASP A 185 6.46 8.08 13.62
N PHE A 186 6.58 7.04 12.78
CA PHE A 186 7.08 5.73 13.17
C PHE A 186 8.35 5.37 12.38
N LEU A 187 9.46 5.09 13.07
CA LEU A 187 10.67 4.56 12.43
C LEU A 187 10.75 3.04 12.67
N PRO A 188 10.96 2.21 11.63
CA PRO A 188 11.15 0.78 11.81
C PRO A 188 12.34 0.47 12.71
N PRO A 189 12.28 -0.57 13.57
CA PRO A 189 13.41 -0.96 14.39
C PRO A 189 14.63 -1.31 13.53
N GLY A 190 15.77 -0.68 13.81
CA GLY A 190 17.03 -0.88 13.08
C GLY A 190 17.32 0.13 11.97
N ILE A 191 16.42 1.08 11.69
CA ILE A 191 16.71 2.25 10.86
C ILE A 191 16.87 3.46 11.76
N GLN A 192 18.12 3.80 12.08
CA GLN A 192 18.40 5.19 12.43
C GLN A 192 18.24 5.97 11.12
N GLY A 193 17.19 6.79 11.01
CA GLY A 193 17.08 7.75 9.91
C GLY A 193 18.35 8.61 9.85
N PRO A 194 18.64 9.29 8.73
CA PRO A 194 19.66 10.32 8.76
C PRO A 194 19.31 11.27 9.90
N VAL A 195 20.21 11.42 10.88
CA VAL A 195 20.12 12.47 11.89
C VAL A 195 20.08 13.76 11.10
N VAL A 196 18.89 14.33 10.94
CA VAL A 196 18.74 15.71 10.50
C VAL A 196 19.35 16.51 11.63
N LYS A 197 20.65 16.79 11.53
CA LYS A 197 21.23 17.90 12.27
C LYS A 197 20.51 19.11 11.71
N GLU A 198 19.54 19.62 12.46
CA GLU A 198 19.11 21.00 12.29
C GLU A 198 20.40 21.81 12.23
N LYS A 199 20.63 22.47 11.10
CA LYS A 199 21.64 23.52 11.05
C LYS A 199 21.16 24.55 12.06
N GLU A 200 21.88 24.69 13.17
CA GLU A 200 21.90 25.96 13.87
C GLU A 200 22.36 26.99 12.84
N GLU A 201 21.46 27.91 12.50
CA GLU A 201 21.80 29.14 11.80
C GLU A 201 22.63 29.99 12.78
N ASP A 202 23.92 30.10 12.49
CA ASP A 202 24.78 31.20 12.94
C ASP A 202 25.04 32.15 11.77
#